data_AF-A0A6N9BFP4-F1
#
_entry.id   AF-A0A6N9BFP4-F1
#
_cell.length_a   1.000
_cell.length_b   1.000
_cell.length_c   1.000
_cell.angle_alpha   90.00
_cell.angle_beta   90.00
_cell.angle_gamma   90.00
#
_symmetry.space_group_name_H-M   'P 1'
#
loop_
_entity.id
_entity.type
_entity.pdbx_description
1 polymer ?
#
loop_
_entity_poly.entity_id
_entity_poly.type
_entity_poly.pdbx_seq_one_letter_code
_entity_poly.pdbx_strand_id
1 'polypeptide(L)'
;MSFSAAPPPARFAEGVENKTWLFLFRAWVWPTWEHWLLFVLLGGLSGFIAYSLTQAYRLADAATLAPFEYAALPSAILLGWLVFDHLPDHWVLLGCTLIAGSGIYVYWREKQLAQGRRRRRADAPSAPGTG
;
A
#
# COMPACT_ATOMS: atom_id res chain seq x y z
N MET A 1 -2.30 36.88 -5.65
CA MET A 1 -3.57 36.79 -6.41
C MET A 1 -4.43 35.73 -5.75
N SER A 2 -5.31 36.11 -4.82
CA SER A 2 -6.21 35.18 -4.11
C SER A 2 -7.49 34.98 -4.92
N PHE A 3 -7.57 33.87 -5.66
CA PHE A 3 -8.82 33.46 -6.30
C PHE A 3 -9.73 32.85 -5.21
N SER A 4 -10.38 33.72 -4.44
CA SER A 4 -11.47 33.33 -3.54
C SER A 4 -12.67 32.96 -4.40
N ALA A 5 -12.69 31.74 -4.93
CA ALA A 5 -13.89 31.16 -5.52
C ALA A 5 -14.92 30.98 -4.40
N ALA A 6 -15.80 31.96 -4.24
CA ALA A 6 -16.95 31.86 -3.36
C ALA A 6 -17.71 30.56 -3.70
N PRO A 7 -18.07 29.73 -2.71
CA PRO A 7 -18.81 28.50 -2.98
C PRO A 7 -20.12 28.86 -3.70
N PRO A 8 -20.52 28.10 -4.74
CA PRO A 8 -21.79 28.34 -5.41
C PRO A 8 -22.92 28.28 -4.37
N PRO A 9 -23.90 29.21 -4.42
CA PRO A 9 -24.90 29.33 -3.38
C PRO A 9 -25.66 28.01 -3.23
N ALA A 10 -25.71 27.50 -1.99
CA ALA A 10 -26.41 26.28 -1.61
C ALA A 10 -27.94 26.50 -1.61
N ARG A 11 -28.49 26.98 -2.73
CA ARG A 11 -29.89 27.36 -2.91
C ARG A 11 -30.89 26.23 -2.60
N PHE A 12 -30.42 24.98 -2.55
CA PHE A 12 -31.25 23.80 -2.25
C PHE A 12 -31.14 23.30 -0.80
N ALA A 13 -30.35 23.96 0.06
CA ALA A 13 -30.21 23.61 1.48
C ALA A 13 -31.04 24.52 2.41
N GLU A 14 -31.60 25.61 1.90
CA GLU A 14 -32.47 26.50 2.68
C GLU A 14 -33.79 25.78 3.00
N GLY A 15 -33.96 25.38 4.26
CA GLY A 15 -35.18 24.74 4.78
C GLY A 15 -35.08 23.26 5.11
N VAL A 16 -33.89 22.64 5.03
CA VAL A 16 -33.74 21.20 5.29
C VAL A 16 -33.09 20.91 6.65
N GLU A 17 -33.88 20.36 7.57
CA GLU A 17 -33.48 20.06 8.96
C GLU A 17 -32.62 18.78 9.10
N ASN A 18 -32.64 17.89 8.09
CA ASN A 18 -32.01 16.57 8.15
C ASN A 18 -30.55 16.58 7.63
N LYS A 19 -29.60 16.08 8.43
CA LYS A 19 -28.15 16.03 8.12
C LYS A 19 -27.81 15.31 6.81
N THR A 20 -28.57 14.26 6.44
CA THR A 20 -28.33 13.52 5.19
C THR A 20 -28.55 14.38 3.96
N TRP A 21 -29.62 15.19 3.95
CA TRP A 21 -29.92 16.08 2.83
C TRP A 21 -28.91 17.22 2.71
N LEU A 22 -28.43 17.73 3.85
CA LEU A 22 -27.36 18.73 3.88
C LEU A 22 -26.04 18.19 3.29
N PHE A 23 -25.72 16.92 3.51
CA PHE A 23 -24.55 16.29 2.88
C PHE A 23 -24.72 16.11 1.37
N LEU A 24 -25.88 15.64 0.92
CA LEU A 24 -26.15 15.37 -0.50
C LEU A 24 -26.19 16.65 -1.35
N PHE A 25 -26.80 17.71 -0.85
CA PHE A 25 -26.92 19.00 -1.54
C PHE A 25 -25.83 20.00 -1.14
N ARG A 26 -24.77 19.53 -0.45
CA ARG A 26 -23.60 20.34 -0.12
C ARG A 26 -22.98 20.88 -1.41
N ALA A 27 -22.81 22.19 -1.48
CA ALA A 27 -22.07 22.83 -2.57
C ALA A 27 -20.63 22.29 -2.64
N TRP A 28 -20.16 22.00 -3.85
CA TRP A 28 -18.76 21.63 -4.07
C TRP A 28 -17.86 22.78 -3.61
N VAL A 29 -16.95 22.47 -2.68
CA VAL A 29 -15.98 23.43 -2.16
C VAL A 29 -14.69 23.24 -2.93
N TRP A 30 -14.23 24.30 -3.60
CA TRP A 30 -12.95 24.28 -4.29
C TRP A 30 -11.81 24.14 -3.27
N PRO A 31 -10.86 23.22 -3.49
CA PRO A 31 -9.77 22.99 -2.57
C PRO A 31 -8.88 24.23 -2.44
N THR A 32 -8.58 24.60 -1.20
CA THR A 32 -7.67 25.71 -0.87
C THR A 32 -6.28 25.44 -1.45
N TRP A 33 -5.55 26.52 -1.78
CA TRP A 33 -4.23 26.43 -2.42
C TRP A 33 -3.22 25.57 -1.64
N GLU A 34 -3.34 25.56 -0.31
CA GLU A 34 -2.51 24.77 0.62
C GLU A 34 -2.62 23.25 0.40
N HIS A 35 -3.77 22.76 -0.07
CA HIS A 35 -4.01 21.32 -0.27
C HIS A 35 -3.45 20.79 -1.59
N TRP A 36 -3.10 21.66 -2.53
CA TRP A 36 -2.61 21.25 -3.85
C TRP A 36 -1.30 20.49 -3.77
N LEU A 37 -0.41 20.88 -2.84
CA LEU A 37 0.84 20.16 -2.62
C LEU A 37 0.58 18.72 -2.16
N LEU A 38 -0.36 18.51 -1.24
CA LEU A 38 -0.75 17.18 -0.77
C LEU A 38 -1.34 16.35 -1.91
N PHE A 39 -2.17 16.93 -2.78
CA PHE A 39 -2.71 16.21 -3.94
C PHE A 39 -1.64 15.79 -4.93
N VAL A 40 -0.66 16.65 -5.22
CA VAL A 40 0.45 16.32 -6.11
C VAL A 40 1.32 15.21 -5.51
N LEU A 41 1.63 15.28 -4.21
CA LEU A 41 2.42 14.25 -3.53
C LEU A 41 1.68 12.91 -3.49
N LEU A 42 0.39 12.92 -3.14
CA LEU A 42 -0.44 11.72 -3.08
C LEU A 42 -0.58 11.08 -4.47
N GLY A 43 -0.89 11.88 -5.49
CA GLY A 43 -1.00 11.42 -6.87
C GLY A 43 0.34 10.90 -7.42
N GLY A 44 1.44 11.62 -7.14
CA GLY A 44 2.78 11.22 -7.54
C GLY A 44 3.22 9.90 -6.88
N LEU A 45 3.01 9.75 -5.57
CA LEU A 45 3.32 8.53 -4.85
C LEU A 45 2.47 7.35 -5.34
N SER A 46 1.16 7.56 -5.52
CA SER A 46 0.27 6.53 -6.06
C SER A 46 0.68 6.10 -7.47
N GLY A 47 1.03 7.05 -8.34
CA GLY A 47 1.50 6.76 -9.69
C GLY A 47 2.83 6.00 -9.68
N PHE A 48 3.75 6.38 -8.80
CA PHE A 48 5.01 5.68 -8.62
C PHE A 48 4.79 4.23 -8.16
N ILE A 49 3.93 4.00 -7.16
CA ILE A 49 3.59 2.65 -6.67
C ILE A 49 2.98 1.81 -7.80
N ALA A 50 2.00 2.35 -8.54
CA ALA A 50 1.37 1.63 -9.64
C ALA A 50 2.38 1.28 -10.76
N TYR A 51 3.30 2.20 -11.06
CA TYR A 51 4.37 1.96 -12.03
C TYR A 51 5.34 0.87 -11.54
N SER A 52 5.81 0.95 -10.30
CA SER A 52 6.68 -0.06 -9.70
C SER A 52 6.03 -1.44 -9.66
N LEU A 53 4.74 -1.51 -9.30
CA LEU A 53 3.99 -2.76 -9.30
C LEU A 53 3.90 -3.35 -10.72
N THR A 54 3.59 -2.51 -11.70
CA THR A 54 3.57 -2.92 -13.12
C THR A 54 4.92 -3.49 -13.57
N GLN A 55 6.04 -2.86 -13.17
CA GLN A 55 7.38 -3.39 -13.48
C GLN A 55 7.68 -4.70 -12.75
N ALA A 56 7.27 -4.84 -11.49
CA ALA A 56 7.46 -6.07 -10.73
C ALA A 56 6.77 -7.26 -11.41
N TYR A 57 5.53 -7.07 -11.87
CA TYR A 57 4.77 -8.08 -12.63
C TYR A 57 5.38 -8.41 -13.99
N ARG A 58 6.16 -7.51 -14.60
CA ARG A 58 6.89 -7.78 -15.86
C ARG A 58 8.16 -8.59 -15.65
N LEU A 59 8.78 -8.48 -14.48
CA LEU A 59 10.09 -9.05 -14.17
C LEU A 59 10.02 -10.37 -13.39
N ALA A 60 8.97 -10.56 -12.59
CA ALA A 60 8.78 -11.72 -11.73
C ALA A 60 7.46 -12.44 -12.04
N ASP A 61 7.47 -13.76 -11.85
CA ASP A 61 6.29 -14.60 -12.04
C ASP A 61 5.26 -14.34 -10.93
N ALA A 62 3.97 -14.43 -11.27
CA ALA A 62 2.87 -14.07 -10.36
C ALA A 62 2.90 -14.90 -9.06
N ALA A 63 3.34 -16.16 -9.14
CA ALA A 63 3.52 -17.04 -7.98
C ALA A 63 4.56 -16.53 -6.97
N THR A 64 5.53 -15.72 -7.42
CA THR A 64 6.56 -15.12 -6.56
C THR A 64 6.05 -13.83 -5.91
N LEU A 65 5.13 -13.12 -6.56
CA LEU A 65 4.55 -11.86 -6.06
C LEU A 65 3.41 -12.07 -5.08
N ALA A 66 2.62 -13.13 -5.23
CA ALA A 66 1.46 -13.41 -4.37
C ALA A 66 1.77 -13.35 -2.86
N PRO A 67 2.89 -13.91 -2.33
CA PRO A 67 3.23 -13.79 -0.91
C PRO A 67 3.51 -12.35 -0.46
N PHE A 68 4.07 -11.50 -1.34
CA PHE A 68 4.35 -10.09 -1.03
C PHE A 68 3.07 -9.27 -0.89
N GLU A 69 2.07 -9.54 -1.72
CA GLU A 69 0.77 -8.85 -1.62
C GLU A 69 0.09 -9.14 -0.28
N TYR A 70 0.14 -10.39 0.19
CA TYR A 70 -0.38 -10.73 1.52
C TYR A 70 0.44 -10.10 2.65
N ALA A 71 1.76 -9.96 2.51
CA ALA A 71 2.62 -9.28 3.48
C ALA A 71 2.42 -7.74 3.50
N ALA A 72 1.87 -7.15 2.44
CA ALA A 72 1.54 -5.73 2.40
C ALA A 72 0.39 -5.38 3.36
N LEU A 73 -0.56 -6.31 3.60
CA LEU A 73 -1.70 -6.10 4.51
C LEU A 73 -1.30 -5.75 5.95
N PRO A 74 -0.48 -6.56 6.67
CA PRO A 74 -0.05 -6.21 8.02
C PRO A 74 0.82 -4.95 8.04
N SER A 75 1.61 -4.72 6.99
CA SER A 75 2.42 -3.50 6.84
C SER A 75 1.54 -2.25 6.74
N ALA A 76 0.44 -2.32 6.00
CA ALA A 76 -0.54 -1.25 5.88
C ALA A 76 -1.26 -0.97 7.21
N ILE A 77 -1.61 -2.02 7.96
CA ILE A 77 -2.22 -1.89 9.30
C ILE A 77 -1.24 -1.20 10.26
N LEU A 78 0.03 -1.62 10.26
CA LEU A 78 1.07 -1.01 11.10
C LEU A 78 1.29 0.46 10.76
N LEU A 79 1.38 0.81 9.47
CA LEU A 79 1.49 2.20 9.03
C LEU A 79 0.24 3.01 9.39
N GLY A 80 -0.95 2.43 9.25
CA GLY A 80 -2.20 3.06 9.66
C GLY A 80 -2.21 3.38 11.16
N TRP A 81 -1.80 2.43 12.00
CA TRP A 81 -1.66 2.67 13.44
C TRP A 81 -0.64 3.77 13.73
N LEU A 82 0.53 3.75 13.07
CA LEU A 82 1.59 4.73 13.30
C LEU A 82 1.21 6.16 12.88
N VAL A 83 0.42 6.31 11.81
CA VAL A 83 0.04 7.62 11.26
C VAL A 83 -1.20 8.19 11.95
N PHE A 84 -2.18 7.35 12.28
CA PHE A 84 -3.48 7.79 12.81
C PHE A 84 -3.63 7.58 14.33
N ASP A 85 -2.66 6.94 14.99
CA ASP A 85 -2.64 6.61 16.43
C ASP A 85 -3.89 5.84 16.92
N HIS A 86 -4.63 5.22 15.98
CA HIS A 86 -5.84 4.47 16.29
C HIS A 86 -5.50 2.98 16.43
N LEU A 87 -5.60 2.46 17.65
CA LEU A 87 -5.35 1.05 17.93
C LEU A 87 -6.32 0.15 17.12
N PRO A 88 -5.80 -0.84 16.37
CA PRO A 88 -6.64 -1.80 15.69
C PRO A 88 -7.32 -2.75 16.69
N ASP A 89 -8.51 -3.23 16.35
CA ASP A 89 -9.28 -4.16 17.19
C ASP A 89 -8.54 -5.50 17.39
N HIS A 90 -8.91 -6.25 18.44
CA HIS A 90 -8.26 -7.51 18.83
C HIS A 90 -8.23 -8.53 17.68
N TRP A 91 -9.29 -8.59 16.86
CA TRP A 91 -9.35 -9.44 15.68
C TRP A 91 -8.34 -9.05 14.60
N VAL A 92 -8.11 -7.75 14.42
CA VAL A 92 -7.13 -7.22 13.46
C VAL A 92 -5.72 -7.55 13.94
N LEU A 93 -5.46 -7.40 15.24
CA LEU A 93 -4.18 -7.79 15.84
C LEU A 93 -3.88 -9.28 15.66
N LEU A 94 -4.87 -10.15 15.90
CA LEU A 94 -4.72 -11.60 15.69
C LEU A 94 -4.39 -11.94 14.22
N GLY A 95 -5.09 -11.32 13.27
CA GLY A 95 -4.78 -11.45 11.85
C GLY A 95 -3.38 -10.97 11.51
N CYS A 96 -2.98 -9.80 12.02
CA CYS A 96 -1.64 -9.24 11.85
C CYS A 96 -0.55 -10.18 12.36
N THR A 97 -0.71 -10.74 13.57
CA THR A 97 0.25 -11.69 14.14
C THR A 97 0.38 -12.94 13.27
N LEU A 98 -0.72 -13.45 12.73
CA LEU A 98 -0.71 -14.63 11.85
C LEU A 98 0.01 -14.35 10.52
N ILE A 99 -0.24 -13.18 9.90
CA ILE A 99 0.45 -12.80 8.66
C ILE A 99 1.94 -12.51 8.92
N ALA A 100 2.27 -11.80 10.01
CA ALA A 100 3.66 -11.56 10.40
C ALA A 100 4.42 -12.87 10.67
N GLY A 101 3.78 -13.82 11.36
CA GLY A 101 4.33 -15.17 11.58
C GLY A 101 4.56 -15.93 10.27
N SER A 102 3.62 -15.83 9.32
CA SER A 102 3.79 -16.39 7.97
C SER A 102 4.97 -15.77 7.22
N GLY A 103 5.13 -14.44 7.27
CA GLY A 103 6.26 -13.74 6.66
C GLY A 103 7.61 -14.20 7.21
N ILE A 104 7.71 -14.35 8.54
CA ILE A 104 8.91 -14.88 9.21
C ILE A 104 9.18 -16.33 8.78
N TYR A 105 8.13 -17.16 8.70
CA TYR A 105 8.24 -18.55 8.25
C TYR A 105 8.74 -18.67 6.81
N VAL A 106 8.20 -17.86 5.88
CA VAL A 106 8.65 -17.83 4.48
C VAL A 106 10.11 -17.41 4.39
N TYR A 107 10.52 -16.36 5.10
CA TYR A 107 11.91 -15.90 5.14
C TYR A 107 12.87 -17.00 5.63
N TRP A 108 12.49 -17.72 6.70
CA TRP A 108 13.27 -18.86 7.19
C TRP A 108 13.35 -20.00 6.18
N ARG A 109 12.23 -20.34 5.53
CA ARG A 109 12.16 -21.40 4.51
C ARG A 109 13.04 -21.08 3.30
N GLU A 110 13.00 -19.84 2.81
CA GLU A 110 13.85 -19.42 1.68
C GLU A 110 15.33 -19.45 2.03
N LYS A 111 15.70 -19.04 3.25
CA LYS A 111 17.09 -19.12 3.73
C LYS A 111 17.60 -20.57 3.72
N GLN A 112 16.78 -21.52 4.14
CA GLN A 112 17.14 -22.95 4.11
C GLN A 112 17.26 -23.49 2.68
N LEU A 113 16.34 -23.12 1.78
CA LEU A 113 16.40 -23.51 0.36
C LEU A 113 17.61 -22.92 -0.37
N ALA A 114 17.97 -21.67 -0.06
CA ALA A 114 19.15 -20.99 -0.63
C ALA A 114 20.46 -21.67 -0.19
N GLN A 115 20.52 -22.17 1.05
CA GLN A 115 21.67 -22.94 1.55
C GLN A 115 21.81 -24.30 0.82
N GLY A 116 20.70 -24.98 0.54
CA GLY A 116 20.70 -26.24 -0.23
C GLY A 116 21.21 -26.06 -1.67
N ARG A 117 20.84 -24.95 -2.34
CA ARG A 117 21.32 -24.63 -3.69
C ARG A 117 22.82 -24.30 -3.72
N ARG A 118 23.34 -23.59 -2.70
CA ARG A 118 24.77 -23.28 -2.57
C ARG A 118 25.62 -24.54 -2.41
N ARG A 119 25.18 -25.51 -1.58
CA ARG A 119 25.89 -26.79 -1.40
C ARG A 119 25.97 -27.60 -2.70
N ARG A 120 24.86 -27.74 -3.44
CA ARG A 120 24.84 -28.44 -4.74
C ARG A 120 25.77 -27.84 -5.81
N ARG A 121 26.01 -26.52 -5.77
CA ARG A 121 26.92 -25.86 -6.72
C ARG A 121 28.40 -25.99 -6.30
N ALA A 122 28.68 -26.14 -5.00
CA ALA A 122 30.01 -26.45 -4.50
C ALA A 122 30.43 -27.89 -4.82
N ASP A 123 29.46 -28.82 -4.83
CA ASP A 123 29.69 -30.23 -5.21
C ASP A 123 29.65 -30.46 -6.73
N ALA A 124 29.42 -29.42 -7.55
CA ALA A 124 29.44 -29.56 -9.00
C ALA A 124 30.89 -29.75 -9.49
N PRO A 125 31.21 -30.86 -10.19
CA PRO A 125 32.58 -31.13 -10.61
C PRO A 125 33.08 -30.02 -11.52
N SER A 126 34.27 -29.47 -11.20
CA SER A 126 34.98 -28.52 -12.05
C SER A 126 35.15 -29.12 -13.44
N ALA A 127 34.54 -28.49 -14.44
CA ALA A 127 34.64 -28.93 -15.83
C ALA A 127 36.13 -29.09 -16.22
N PRO A 128 36.50 -30.14 -16.97
CA PRO A 128 37.88 -30.31 -17.42
C PRO A 128 38.27 -29.09 -18.27
N GLY A 129 39.37 -28.43 -17.90
CA GLY A 129 39.91 -27.32 -18.67
C GLY A 129 40.20 -27.76 -20.10
N THR A 130 39.55 -27.12 -21.06
CA THR A 130 39.92 -27.17 -22.47
C THR A 130 41.24 -26.42 -22.61
N GLY A 131 42.33 -27.18 -22.74
CA GLY A 131 43.65 -26.71 -23.18
C GLY A 131 43.72 -26.52 -24.69
#